data_AF-A0A935X2V7-F1
#
_entry.id   AF-A0A935X2V7-F1
#
_cell.length_a   1.000
_cell.length_b   1.000
_cell.length_c   1.000
_cell.angle_alpha   90.00
_cell.angle_beta   90.00
_cell.angle_gamma   90.00
#
_symmetry.space_group_name_H-M   'P 1'
#
loop_
_entity.id
_entity.type
_entity.pdbx_description
1 polymer ?
#
loop_
_entity_poly.entity_id
_entity_poly.type
_entity_poly.pdbx_seq_one_letter_code
_entity_poly.pdbx_strand_id
1 'polypeptide(L)'
;MNVISAAIEAGKTRLRPVLMTAAAMIIGMIPMAMGLGEAGEQNAPLGRAVIGGLVLATVSTLFVVPVVYTLMRRRMPTLHALDDRFERESRGEVIPE
;
A
#
# COMPACT_ATOMS: atom_id res chain seq x y z
N MET A 1 -4.11 -2.01 -23.48
CA MET A 1 -4.08 -2.72 -22.18
C MET A 1 -5.45 -2.58 -21.54
N ASN A 2 -6.05 -3.66 -21.02
CA ASN A 2 -7.40 -3.65 -20.44
C ASN A 2 -7.37 -3.03 -19.03
N VAL A 3 -8.46 -2.39 -18.59
CA VAL A 3 -8.61 -1.79 -17.25
C VAL A 3 -8.39 -2.83 -16.14
N ILE A 4 -8.93 -4.04 -16.33
CA ILE A 4 -8.77 -5.14 -15.36
C ILE A 4 -7.30 -5.59 -15.26
N SER A 5 -6.59 -5.68 -16.39
CA SER A 5 -5.19 -6.10 -16.38
C SER A 5 -4.30 -5.06 -15.70
N ALA A 6 -4.55 -3.77 -15.92
CA ALA A 6 -3.85 -2.68 -15.26
C ALA A 6 -4.09 -2.67 -13.74
N ALA A 7 -5.32 -2.93 -13.29
CA ALA A 7 -5.64 -3.01 -11.86
C ALA A 7 -4.93 -4.19 -11.17
N ILE A 8 -4.87 -5.36 -11.82
CA ILE A 8 -4.17 -6.54 -11.30
C ILE A 8 -2.66 -6.27 -11.20
N GLU A 9 -2.07 -5.64 -12.20
CA GLU A 9 -0.64 -5.31 -12.23
C GLU A 9 -0.27 -4.28 -11.15
N ALA A 10 -1.07 -3.22 -11.01
CA ALA A 10 -0.92 -2.26 -9.92
C ALA A 10 -1.08 -2.91 -8.53
N GLY A 11 -2.01 -3.86 -8.40
CA GLY A 11 -2.18 -4.67 -7.20
C GLY A 11 -0.93 -5.48 -6.88
N LYS A 12 -0.36 -6.19 -7.86
CA LYS A 12 0.87 -6.99 -7.69
C LYS A 12 2.06 -6.15 -7.22
N THR A 13 2.23 -4.94 -7.73
CA THR A 13 3.35 -4.06 -7.36
C THR A 13 3.28 -3.59 -5.90
N ARG A 14 2.10 -3.55 -5.27
CA ARG A 14 1.93 -3.05 -3.89
C ARG A 14 1.58 -4.14 -2.88
N LEU A 15 0.64 -5.01 -3.22
CA LEU A 15 0.17 -6.08 -2.34
C LEU A 15 1.27 -7.10 -2.06
N ARG A 16 2.07 -7.44 -3.07
CA ARG A 16 3.12 -8.46 -2.92
C ARG A 16 4.23 -8.02 -1.96
N PRO A 17 4.79 -6.79 -2.04
CA PRO A 17 5.75 -6.32 -1.04
C PRO A 17 5.17 -6.19 0.38
N VAL A 18 3.93 -5.68 0.53
CA VAL A 18 3.29 -5.53 1.85
C VAL A 18 3.10 -6.88 2.53
N LEU A 19 2.59 -7.86 1.80
CA LEU A 19 2.43 -9.22 2.35
C LEU A 19 3.77 -9.88 2.63
N MET A 20 4.80 -9.65 1.81
CA MET A 20 6.13 -10.20 2.00
C MET A 20 6.75 -9.76 3.33
N THR A 21 6.70 -8.46 3.64
CA THR A 21 7.30 -7.92 4.87
C THR A 21 6.51 -8.34 6.10
N ALA A 22 5.18 -8.29 6.03
CA ALA A 22 4.31 -8.75 7.11
C ALA A 22 4.54 -10.24 7.43
N ALA A 23 4.58 -11.09 6.39
CA ALA A 23 4.83 -12.52 6.57
C ALA A 23 6.22 -12.80 7.16
N ALA A 24 7.27 -12.13 6.67
CA ALA A 24 8.62 -12.29 7.20
C ALA A 24 8.70 -11.94 8.70
N MET A 25 8.09 -10.82 9.10
CA MET A 25 8.04 -10.42 10.51
C MET A 25 7.21 -11.38 11.37
N ILE A 26 6.04 -11.82 10.89
CA ILE A 26 5.21 -12.78 11.61
C ILE A 26 5.99 -14.07 11.84
N ILE A 27 6.63 -14.61 10.80
CA ILE A 27 7.44 -15.84 10.88
C ILE A 27 8.60 -15.66 11.86
N GLY A 28 9.32 -14.54 11.80
CA GLY A 28 10.42 -14.25 12.73
C GLY A 28 9.99 -14.17 14.20
N MET A 29 8.74 -13.81 14.46
CA MET A 29 8.19 -13.68 15.82
C MET A 29 7.53 -14.96 16.34
N ILE A 30 7.36 -16.01 15.52
CA ILE A 30 6.80 -17.31 15.94
C ILE A 30 7.51 -17.89 17.16
N PRO A 31 8.85 -18.07 17.20
CA PRO A 31 9.51 -18.70 18.34
C PRO A 31 9.36 -17.87 19.63
N MET A 32 9.41 -16.54 19.51
CA MET A 32 9.16 -15.63 20.64
C MET A 32 7.73 -15.76 21.16
N ALA A 33 6.73 -15.78 20.27
CA ALA A 33 5.33 -15.91 20.63
C ALA A 33 4.97 -17.26 21.26
N MET A 34 5.77 -18.30 20.98
CA MET A 34 5.69 -19.61 21.64
C MET A 34 6.35 -19.63 23.03
N GLY A 35 7.09 -18.58 23.40
CA GLY A 35 7.79 -18.50 24.69
C GLY A 35 9.01 -19.41 24.78
N LEU A 36 9.62 -19.75 23.64
CA LEU A 36 10.81 -20.60 23.60
C LEU A 36 12.05 -19.77 23.94
N GLY A 37 12.62 -19.96 25.14
CA GLY A 37 13.86 -19.32 25.59
C GLY A 37 13.78 -18.75 27.00
N GLU A 38 14.92 -18.27 27.52
CA GLU A 38 14.98 -17.56 28.80
C GLU A 38 14.16 -16.26 28.71
N ALA A 39 13.35 -15.96 29.73
CA ALA A 39 12.31 -14.92 29.72
C ALA A 39 11.15 -15.13 28.71
N GLY A 40 11.00 -16.33 28.15
CA GLY A 40 9.95 -16.66 27.17
C GLY A 40 8.53 -16.43 27.67
N GLU A 41 8.23 -16.71 28.94
CA GLU A 41 6.89 -16.45 29.51
C GLU A 41 6.53 -14.96 29.53
N GLN A 42 7.53 -14.08 29.69
CA GLN A 42 7.34 -12.64 29.74
C GLN A 42 7.27 -12.02 28.33
N ASN A 43 8.03 -12.56 27.37
CA ASN A 43 8.11 -12.05 25.99
C ASN A 43 7.05 -12.67 25.05
N ALA A 44 6.49 -13.84 25.37
CA ALA A 44 5.45 -14.47 24.57
C ALA A 44 4.19 -13.60 24.35
N PRO A 45 3.63 -12.90 25.37
CA PRO A 45 2.50 -12.00 25.14
C PRO A 45 2.85 -10.83 24.22
N LEU A 46 4.09 -10.32 24.27
CA LEU A 46 4.57 -9.28 23.35
C LEU A 46 4.59 -9.79 21.90
N GLY A 47 5.14 -10.99 21.67
CA GLY A 47 5.17 -11.60 20.35
C GLY A 47 3.78 -11.82 19.76
N ARG A 48 2.82 -12.29 20.57
CA ARG A 48 1.42 -12.45 20.15
C ARG A 48 0.76 -11.12 19.80
N ALA A 49 0.99 -10.08 20.61
CA ALA A 49 0.47 -8.74 20.35
C ALA A 49 0.99 -8.16 19.02
N VAL A 50 2.28 -8.33 18.74
CA VAL A 50 2.89 -7.89 17.47
C VAL A 50 2.33 -8.65 16.27
N ILE A 51 2.21 -9.97 16.35
CA ILE A 51 1.64 -10.79 15.26
C ILE A 51 0.20 -10.35 14.97
N GLY A 52 -0.64 -10.21 16.02
CA GLY A 52 -2.01 -9.73 15.86
C GLY A 52 -2.09 -8.32 15.27
N GLY A 53 -1.22 -7.42 15.75
CA GLY A 53 -1.09 -6.07 15.23
C GLY A 53 -0.69 -6.03 13.76
N LEU A 54 0.27 -6.86 13.33
CA LEU A 54 0.71 -6.94 11.94
C LEU A 54 -0.40 -7.45 11.01
N VAL A 55 -1.17 -8.46 11.44
CA VAL A 55 -2.31 -8.96 10.66
C VAL A 55 -3.35 -7.85 10.48
N LEU A 56 -3.75 -7.19 11.58
CA LEU A 56 -4.73 -6.11 11.53
C LEU A 56 -4.22 -4.91 10.72
N ALA A 57 -2.95 -4.53 10.90
CA ALA A 57 -2.32 -3.42 10.20
C ALA A 57 -2.19 -3.70 8.70
N THR A 58 -1.91 -4.94 8.30
CA THR A 58 -1.82 -5.33 6.89
C THR A 58 -3.17 -5.18 6.19
N VAL A 59 -4.24 -5.73 6.78
CA VAL A 59 -5.59 -5.59 6.25
C VAL A 59 -6.00 -4.12 6.25
N SER A 60 -5.82 -3.43 7.37
CA SER A 60 -6.16 -2.02 7.48
C SER A 60 -5.42 -1.18 6.45
N THR A 61 -4.12 -1.37 6.24
CA THR A 61 -3.35 -0.59 5.25
C THR A 61 -3.86 -0.82 3.83
N LEU A 62 -4.16 -2.06 3.46
CA LEU A 62 -4.66 -2.39 2.12
C LEU A 62 -6.03 -1.77 1.81
N PHE A 63 -6.86 -1.50 2.82
CA PHE A 63 -8.17 -0.86 2.63
C PHE A 63 -8.15 0.64 2.93
N VAL A 64 -7.57 1.06 4.05
CA VAL A 64 -7.53 2.43 4.53
C VAL A 64 -6.71 3.31 3.58
N VAL A 65 -5.54 2.87 3.13
CA VAL A 65 -4.70 3.68 2.22
C VAL A 65 -5.44 4.04 0.92
N PRO A 66 -6.02 3.09 0.14
CA PRO A 66 -6.75 3.47 -1.07
C PRO A 66 -8.00 4.29 -0.76
N VAL A 67 -8.75 3.99 0.31
CA VAL A 67 -9.93 4.78 0.69
C VAL A 67 -9.53 6.22 1.01
N VAL A 68 -8.54 6.42 1.87
CA VAL A 68 -8.03 7.76 2.25
C VAL A 68 -7.46 8.48 1.03
N TYR A 69 -6.72 7.79 0.17
CA TYR A 69 -6.21 8.36 -1.07
C TYR A 69 -7.34 8.85 -1.98
N THR A 70 -8.38 8.04 -2.18
CA THR A 70 -9.55 8.42 -2.99
C THR A 70 -10.32 9.58 -2.36
N LEU A 71 -10.47 9.61 -1.04
CA LEU A 71 -11.11 10.71 -0.31
C LEU A 71 -10.31 12.02 -0.43
N MET A 72 -8.99 11.96 -0.29
CA MET A 72 -8.12 13.13 -0.41
C MET A 72 -8.01 13.64 -1.85
N ARG A 73 -8.05 12.72 -2.84
CA ARG A 73 -8.02 13.04 -4.27
C ARG A 73 -9.38 13.47 -4.85
N ARG A 74 -10.39 13.73 -4.01
CA ARG A 74 -11.72 14.22 -4.43
C ARG A 74 -11.69 15.56 -5.17
N ARG A 75 -10.63 16.36 -5.03
CA ARG A 75 -10.31 17.42 -5.99
C ARG A 75 -9.60 16.78 -7.18
N MET A 76 -10.37 16.40 -8.21
CA MET A 76 -9.81 15.95 -9.48
C MET A 76 -8.83 17.03 -9.98
N PRO A 77 -7.55 16.73 -10.23
CA PRO A 77 -6.80 17.55 -11.15
C PRO A 77 -7.52 17.42 -12.49
N THR A 78 -7.89 18.55 -13.09
CA THR A 78 -8.56 18.62 -14.38
C THR A 78 -7.68 17.96 -15.43
N LEU A 79 -7.76 16.63 -15.56
CA LEU A 79 -6.95 15.84 -16.50
C LEU A 79 -7.17 16.35 -17.93
N HIS A 80 -8.39 16.79 -18.24
CA HIS A 80 -8.70 17.49 -19.50
C HIS A 80 -7.88 18.77 -19.70
N ALA A 81 -7.62 19.57 -18.67
CA ALA A 81 -6.89 20.83 -18.86
C ALA A 81 -5.39 20.62 -19.11
N LEU A 82 -4.83 19.47 -18.70
CA LEU A 82 -3.47 19.06 -19.03
C LEU A 82 -3.42 18.40 -20.41
N ASP A 83 -4.35 17.51 -20.73
CA ASP A 83 -4.45 16.90 -22.06
C ASP A 83 -4.65 17.97 -23.14
N ASP A 84 -5.51 18.98 -22.91
CA ASP A 84 -5.72 20.12 -23.82
C ASP A 84 -4.44 20.97 -24.01
N ARG A 85 -3.62 21.12 -22.96
CA ARG A 85 -2.34 21.84 -23.04
C ARG A 85 -1.30 21.04 -23.80
N PHE A 86 -1.17 19.74 -23.51
CA PHE A 86 -0.26 18.85 -24.22
C PHE A 86 -0.63 18.71 -25.70
N GLU A 87 -1.92 18.68 -26.04
CA GLU A 87 -2.37 18.68 -27.43
C GLU A 87 -2.08 20.00 -28.16
N ARG A 88 -2.19 21.15 -27.48
CA ARG A 88 -1.83 22.47 -28.05
C ARG A 88 -0.32 22.60 -28.25
N GLU A 89 0.47 22.14 -27.29
CA GLU A 89 1.93 22.13 -27.37
C GLU A 89 2.43 21.17 -28.45
N SER A 90 1.79 20.00 -28.59
CA SER A 90 2.07 19.03 -29.68
C SER A 90 1.65 19.56 -31.07
N ARG A 91 0.67 20.46 -31.13
CA ARG A 91 0.27 21.19 -32.35
C ARG A 91 1.20 22.35 -32.69
N GLY A 92 2.19 22.65 -31.84
CA GLY A 92 3.15 23.74 -32.05
C GLY A 92 2.61 25.14 -31.79
N GLU A 93 1.49 25.28 -31.08
CA GLU A 93 0.97 26.60 -30.69
C GLU A 93 1.78 27.14 -29.50
N VAL A 94 2.71 28.05 -29.79
CA VAL A 94 3.44 28.83 -28.78
C VAL A 94 2.48 29.81 -28.10
N ILE A 95 2.30 29.65 -26.79
CA ILE A 95 1.48 30.53 -25.96
C ILE A 95 2.20 31.89 -25.85
N PRO A 96 1.57 33.03 -26.17
CA PRO A 96 2.14 34.34 -25.89
C PRO A 96 2.17 34.55 -24.37
N GLU A 97 3.34 34.92 -23.84
CA GLU A 97 3.57 35.24 -22.42
C GLU A 97 2.63 36.33 -21.87
#